data_AF-A0A9Q1IRM2-F1
#
_entry.id   AF-A0A9Q1IRM2-F1
#
_cell.length_a   1.000
_cell.length_b   1.000
_cell.length_c   1.000
_cell.angle_alpha   90.00
_cell.angle_beta   90.00
_cell.angle_gamma   90.00
#
_symmetry.space_group_name_H-M   'P 1'
#
loop_
_entity.id
_entity.type
_entity.pdbx_description
1 polymer ?
#
loop_
_entity_poly.entity_id
_entity_poly.type
_entity_poly.pdbx_seq_one_letter_code
_entity_poly.pdbx_strand_id
1 'polypeptide(L)'
;MGIVYLFPSLRDPHGKKGYVSDPALMSEHFYDAQKGTGFLSWRLKSIQRGTRLSATLEDSRAEENGGPMLRREPRHRDDQPDEQRCQEIISLMNHTNDREVIMKKMRDTLEYRERLIHDPDRSSTVLSVFPRLLDTKGLILQDFRLLFGSETSSKLLEKWPNSFKANVIEQAEMLTPTPLLRRLLLCAKNQQGAALELPGTSKEAISSFFIAIDKKLIPCEATTSLAAIDELFKVHFVLGIRYDPALKSMYTFLQTTVYNIDVDTTSESPKIKELRTKLVNNV
;
A
#
# COMPACT_ATOMS: atom_id res chain seq x y z
N MET A 1 -16.10 -16.60 17.77
CA MET A 1 -16.64 -17.22 16.55
C MET A 1 -15.78 -16.77 15.37
N GLY A 2 -15.14 -17.70 14.65
CA GLY A 2 -14.17 -17.40 13.60
C GLY A 2 -14.81 -17.12 12.22
N ILE A 3 -14.05 -16.45 11.34
CA ILE A 3 -14.51 -15.95 10.04
C ILE A 3 -15.06 -17.04 9.09
N VAL A 4 -14.65 -18.30 9.24
CA VAL A 4 -15.15 -19.42 8.43
C VAL A 4 -16.59 -19.81 8.75
N TYR A 5 -17.11 -19.45 9.93
CA TYR A 5 -18.53 -19.62 10.24
C TYR A 5 -19.40 -18.69 9.38
N LEU A 6 -18.90 -17.49 9.08
CA LEU A 6 -19.58 -16.51 8.23
C LEU A 6 -19.32 -16.76 6.74
N PHE A 7 -18.20 -17.41 6.38
CA PHE A 7 -17.80 -17.66 5.00
C PHE A 7 -17.28 -19.09 4.80
N PRO A 8 -18.17 -20.09 4.61
CA PRO A 8 -17.82 -21.51 4.53
C PRO A 8 -16.86 -21.86 3.37
N SER A 9 -16.86 -21.05 2.32
CA SER A 9 -16.00 -21.19 1.14
C SER A 9 -14.52 -20.92 1.42
N LEU A 10 -14.18 -20.37 2.59
CA LEU A 10 -12.81 -20.09 3.04
C LEU A 10 -12.14 -21.28 3.75
N ARG A 11 -12.86 -22.41 3.89
CA ARG A 11 -12.33 -23.63 4.48
C ARG A 11 -11.24 -24.22 3.58
N ASP A 12 -10.03 -24.43 4.11
CA ASP A 12 -8.95 -25.13 3.41
C ASP A 12 -9.20 -26.66 3.44
N PRO A 13 -9.47 -27.32 2.30
CA PRO A 13 -9.72 -28.76 2.27
C PRO A 13 -8.43 -29.61 2.33
N HIS A 14 -7.23 -29.02 2.33
CA HIS A 14 -5.96 -29.74 2.18
C HIS A 14 -4.86 -29.38 3.21
N GLY A 15 -5.21 -28.67 4.29
CA GLY A 15 -4.27 -28.30 5.35
C GLY A 15 -3.78 -29.51 6.17
N LYS A 16 -2.46 -29.67 6.32
CA LYS A 16 -1.81 -30.77 7.07
C LYS A 16 -2.03 -30.75 8.60
N LYS A 17 -2.60 -29.69 9.16
CA LYS A 17 -3.07 -29.65 10.56
C LYS A 17 -4.61 -29.63 10.55
N GLY A 18 -5.18 -30.77 10.21
CA GLY A 18 -6.58 -31.04 10.50
C GLY A 18 -6.80 -31.02 12.02
N TYR A 19 -7.90 -30.39 12.43
CA TYR A 19 -8.50 -30.37 13.77
C TYR A 19 -7.79 -31.18 14.87
N VAL A 20 -7.34 -30.48 15.91
CA VAL A 20 -7.27 -31.06 17.27
C VAL A 20 -7.96 -30.10 18.25
N SER A 21 -9.26 -30.34 18.41
CA SER A 21 -10.04 -30.36 19.67
C SER A 21 -9.67 -29.41 20.82
N ASP A 22 -9.82 -28.11 20.64
CA ASP A 22 -10.18 -27.22 21.76
C ASP A 22 -11.15 -26.13 21.27
N PRO A 23 -12.42 -26.12 21.71
CA PRO A 23 -13.41 -25.11 21.32
C PRO A 23 -13.01 -23.67 21.66
N ALA A 24 -12.04 -23.46 22.54
CA ALA A 24 -11.60 -22.13 22.96
C ALA A 24 -10.51 -21.51 22.07
N LEU A 25 -9.87 -22.28 21.17
CA LEU A 25 -8.68 -21.85 20.42
C LEU A 25 -8.85 -21.87 18.89
N MET A 26 -10.04 -21.56 18.39
CA MET A 26 -10.26 -21.34 16.94
C MET A 26 -9.74 -19.97 16.48
N SER A 27 -8.42 -19.78 16.48
CA SER A 27 -7.76 -18.73 15.72
C SER A 27 -7.09 -19.35 14.49
N GLU A 28 -7.84 -19.40 13.39
CA GLU A 28 -7.28 -19.74 12.09
C GLU A 28 -6.33 -18.61 11.65
N HIS A 29 -5.04 -18.86 11.79
CA HIS A 29 -4.01 -17.87 11.52
C HIS A 29 -3.80 -17.69 10.01
N PHE A 30 -4.53 -16.75 9.42
CA PHE A 30 -4.23 -16.17 8.09
C PHE A 30 -2.88 -15.42 8.06
N TYR A 31 -2.27 -15.25 9.24
CA TYR A 31 -0.95 -14.70 9.48
C TYR A 31 -0.17 -15.69 10.34
N ASP A 32 0.84 -16.36 9.75
CA ASP A 32 1.75 -17.19 10.52
C ASP A 32 2.70 -16.26 11.30
N ALA A 33 2.44 -16.09 12.59
CA ALA A 33 3.23 -15.22 13.46
C ALA A 33 4.67 -15.72 13.70
N GLN A 34 4.93 -17.02 13.52
CA GLN A 34 6.28 -17.58 13.64
C GLN A 34 7.10 -17.31 12.38
N LYS A 35 6.46 -17.30 11.21
CA LYS A 35 7.12 -17.04 9.92
C LYS A 35 6.97 -15.60 9.42
N GLY A 36 6.14 -14.79 10.07
CA GLY A 36 5.83 -13.42 9.67
C GLY A 36 5.10 -13.30 8.34
N THR A 37 4.45 -14.36 7.85
CA THR A 37 3.86 -14.37 6.49
C THR A 37 2.36 -14.61 6.52
N GLY A 38 1.61 -13.72 5.86
CA GLY A 38 0.17 -13.89 5.65
C GLY A 38 -0.18 -14.73 4.42
N PHE A 39 -1.45 -15.14 4.33
CA PHE A 39 -2.01 -15.89 3.19
C PHE A 39 -1.77 -15.20 1.84
N LEU A 40 -1.91 -13.88 1.78
CA LEU A 40 -1.61 -13.09 0.56
C LEU A 40 -0.13 -13.18 0.17
N SER A 41 0.78 -13.06 1.14
CA SER A 41 2.23 -13.18 0.91
C SER A 41 2.61 -14.60 0.47
N TRP A 42 1.98 -15.63 1.04
CA TRP A 42 2.16 -17.02 0.62
C TRP A 42 1.59 -17.29 -0.79
N ARG A 43 0.40 -16.77 -1.10
CA ARG A 43 -0.22 -16.90 -2.43
C ARG A 43 0.64 -16.25 -3.51
N LEU A 44 1.17 -15.05 -3.26
CA LEU A 44 2.11 -14.39 -4.17
C LEU A 44 3.39 -15.21 -4.38
N LYS A 45 3.96 -15.78 -3.31
CA LYS A 45 5.14 -16.68 -3.39
C LYS A 45 4.88 -17.99 -4.14
N SER A 46 3.67 -18.54 -4.04
CA SER A 46 3.30 -19.83 -4.65
C SER A 46 2.89 -19.71 -6.12
N ILE A 47 2.35 -18.56 -6.55
CA ILE A 47 1.99 -18.30 -7.96
C ILE A 47 3.23 -18.19 -8.86
N GLN A 48 4.39 -17.81 -8.32
CA GLN A 48 5.64 -17.67 -9.08
C GLN A 48 6.49 -18.95 -9.21
N ARG A 49 6.09 -20.08 -8.60
CA ARG A 49 6.85 -21.34 -8.72
C ARG A 49 6.84 -21.95 -10.13
N GLY A 50 6.00 -21.45 -11.04
CA GLY A 50 5.97 -21.82 -12.46
C GLY A 50 6.91 -21.01 -13.36
N THR A 51 7.55 -19.96 -12.85
CA THR A 51 8.41 -19.07 -13.65
C THR A 51 9.69 -18.80 -12.88
N ARG A 52 10.72 -19.62 -13.13
CA ARG A 52 12.08 -19.30 -12.70
C ARG A 52 12.52 -18.01 -13.39
N LEU A 53 12.43 -16.89 -12.70
CA LEU A 53 13.29 -15.75 -12.96
C LEU A 53 14.42 -15.82 -11.94
N SER A 54 15.62 -16.04 -12.46
CA SER A 54 16.88 -15.96 -11.74
C SER A 54 16.93 -14.64 -11.00
N ALA A 55 16.75 -14.68 -9.68
CA ALA A 55 17.07 -13.57 -8.82
C ALA A 55 18.59 -13.47 -8.76
N THR A 56 19.17 -12.69 -9.67
CA THR A 56 20.49 -12.12 -9.42
C THR A 56 20.34 -11.26 -8.18
N LEU A 57 21.07 -11.62 -7.13
CA LEU A 57 21.20 -10.81 -5.93
C LEU A 57 21.80 -9.46 -6.36
N GLU A 58 20.94 -8.46 -6.58
CA GLU A 58 21.42 -7.08 -6.70
C GLU A 58 21.85 -6.64 -5.31
N ASP A 59 23.16 -6.47 -5.19
CA ASP A 59 23.87 -6.05 -4.01
C ASP A 59 23.38 -4.66 -3.53
N SER A 60 23.26 -4.59 -2.22
CA SER A 60 23.12 -3.41 -1.38
C SER A 60 24.06 -2.27 -1.80
N ARG A 61 23.50 -1.06 -1.99
CA ARG A 61 24.16 0.26 -2.21
C ARG A 61 24.22 0.80 -3.65
N ALA A 62 23.27 0.46 -4.52
CA ALA A 62 22.94 1.41 -5.59
C ALA A 62 22.25 2.64 -4.95
N GLU A 63 22.83 3.82 -5.09
CA GLU A 63 22.12 5.09 -4.88
C GLU A 63 20.89 5.07 -5.79
N GLU A 64 19.71 4.81 -5.22
CA GLU A 64 18.46 4.90 -5.98
C GLU A 64 18.23 6.39 -6.26
N ASN A 65 18.55 6.81 -7.49
CA ASN A 65 18.35 8.19 -7.99
C ASN A 65 16.87 8.64 -8.01
N GLY A 66 15.94 7.83 -7.50
CA GLY A 66 14.50 8.07 -7.49
C GLY A 66 13.77 7.12 -6.54
N GLY A 67 12.47 7.32 -6.36
CA GLY A 67 11.62 6.44 -5.58
C GLY A 67 11.53 6.77 -4.10
N PRO A 68 10.93 5.87 -3.30
CA PRO A 68 10.51 6.18 -1.92
C PRO A 68 11.63 6.62 -0.99
N MET A 69 12.86 6.13 -1.21
CA MET A 69 14.00 6.44 -0.33
C MET A 69 14.75 7.72 -0.71
N LEU A 70 14.43 8.34 -1.84
CA LEU A 70 15.06 9.59 -2.25
C LEU A 70 14.71 10.69 -1.24
N ARG A 71 15.73 11.36 -0.70
CA ARG A 71 15.54 12.50 0.20
C ARG A 71 14.88 13.66 -0.54
N ARG A 72 13.75 14.12 -0.04
CA ARG A 72 12.99 15.24 -0.61
C ARG A 72 12.97 16.39 0.38
N GLU A 73 13.24 17.59 -0.13
CA GLU A 73 13.08 18.80 0.67
C GLU A 73 11.60 19.20 0.64
N PRO A 74 10.93 19.34 1.80
CA PRO A 74 9.52 19.74 1.86
C PRO A 74 9.30 21.11 1.19
N ARG A 75 8.10 21.32 0.61
CA ARG A 75 7.79 22.52 -0.17
C ARG A 75 7.71 23.82 0.66
N HIS A 76 7.73 23.77 2.00
CA HIS A 76 7.51 24.94 2.88
C HIS A 76 8.65 25.04 3.90
N ARG A 77 9.53 26.05 3.76
CA ARG A 77 10.76 26.19 4.56
C ARG A 77 10.75 27.30 5.61
N ASP A 78 9.82 28.26 5.54
CA ASP A 78 10.08 29.56 6.16
C ASP A 78 9.82 29.68 7.67
N ASP A 79 9.36 28.62 8.37
CA ASP A 79 9.12 28.67 9.83
C ASP A 79 9.34 27.31 10.54
N GLN A 80 10.30 26.52 10.04
CA GLN A 80 10.59 25.18 10.55
C GLN A 80 11.09 25.25 12.02
N PRO A 81 10.43 24.56 12.97
CA PRO A 81 10.92 24.51 14.35
C PRO A 81 12.25 23.75 14.44
N ASP A 82 13.13 24.21 15.32
CA ASP A 82 14.36 23.49 15.66
C ASP A 82 14.06 22.11 16.28
N GLU A 83 15.10 21.29 16.47
CA GLU A 83 14.92 19.93 16.98
C GLU A 83 14.29 19.88 18.38
N GLN A 84 14.64 20.81 19.26
CA GLN A 84 14.08 20.88 20.61
C GLN A 84 12.58 21.21 20.55
N ARG A 85 12.20 22.20 19.76
CA ARG A 85 10.81 22.60 19.55
C ARG A 85 10.02 21.51 18.82
N CYS A 86 10.65 20.73 17.94
CA CYS A 86 10.03 19.53 17.37
C CYS A 86 9.71 18.49 18.45
N GLN A 87 10.61 18.23 19.39
CA GLN A 87 10.37 17.31 20.50
C GLN A 87 9.24 17.80 21.42
N GLU A 88 9.16 19.10 21.69
CA GLU A 88 8.05 19.71 22.44
C GLU A 88 6.71 19.54 21.71
N ILE A 89 6.69 19.77 20.39
CA ILE A 89 5.51 19.57 19.55
C ILE A 89 5.06 18.10 19.58
N ILE A 90 5.99 17.15 19.44
CA ILE A 90 5.70 15.72 19.49
C ILE A 90 5.14 15.34 20.87
N SER A 91 5.73 15.85 21.95
CA SER A 91 5.24 15.65 23.31
C SER A 91 3.81 16.18 23.47
N LEU A 92 3.55 17.42 23.07
CA LEU A 92 2.21 18.03 23.12
C LEU A 92 1.18 17.17 22.36
N MET A 93 1.54 16.74 21.15
CA MET A 93 0.68 15.93 20.28
C MET A 93 0.35 14.56 20.87
N ASN A 94 1.28 13.96 21.63
CA ASN A 94 1.04 12.69 22.32
C ASN A 94 0.09 12.81 23.52
N HIS A 95 -0.18 14.03 24.01
CA HIS A 95 -1.06 14.29 25.16
C HIS A 95 -2.40 14.94 24.78
N THR A 96 -2.70 15.10 23.48
CA THR A 96 -4.00 15.58 22.99
C THR A 96 -4.75 14.52 22.21
N ASN A 97 -6.08 14.57 22.23
CA ASN A 97 -6.96 13.76 21.37
C ASN A 97 -7.67 14.62 20.29
N ASP A 98 -7.32 15.91 20.21
CA ASP A 98 -7.87 16.80 19.20
C ASP A 98 -7.22 16.50 17.84
N ARG A 99 -8.02 15.94 16.92
CA ARG A 99 -7.57 15.55 15.59
C ARG A 99 -7.02 16.73 14.80
N GLU A 100 -7.61 17.92 14.88
CA GLU A 100 -7.14 19.07 14.10
C GLU A 100 -5.78 19.56 14.60
N VAL A 101 -5.60 19.55 15.92
CA VAL A 101 -4.30 19.84 16.55
C VAL A 101 -3.25 18.80 16.13
N ILE A 102 -3.57 17.51 16.20
CA ILE A 102 -2.66 16.43 15.79
C ILE A 102 -2.27 16.61 14.32
N MET A 103 -3.24 16.78 13.42
CA MET A 103 -2.99 16.97 11.99
C MET A 103 -2.09 18.18 11.76
N LYS A 104 -2.38 19.34 12.39
CA LYS A 104 -1.54 20.54 12.29
C LYS A 104 -0.11 20.30 12.78
N LYS A 105 0.05 19.71 13.95
CA LYS A 105 1.38 19.43 14.55
C LYS A 105 2.18 18.39 13.76
N MET A 106 1.51 17.42 13.14
CA MET A 106 2.15 16.49 12.20
C MET A 106 2.67 17.19 10.94
N ARG A 107 2.00 18.24 10.45
CA ARG A 107 2.51 19.08 9.35
C ARG A 107 3.74 19.88 9.80
N ASP A 108 3.65 20.53 10.95
CA ASP A 108 4.71 21.37 11.51
C ASP A 108 6.03 20.58 11.73
N THR A 109 5.96 19.25 11.87
CA THR A 109 7.10 18.37 12.15
C THR A 109 7.53 17.49 10.97
N LEU A 110 7.03 17.76 9.76
CA LEU A 110 7.34 16.95 8.57
C LEU A 110 8.84 16.87 8.28
N GLU A 111 9.57 18.00 8.22
CA GLU A 111 11.00 17.96 7.87
C GLU A 111 11.85 17.24 8.92
N TYR A 112 11.54 17.41 10.22
CA TYR A 112 12.20 16.64 11.28
C TYR A 112 11.99 15.13 11.10
N ARG A 113 10.79 14.73 10.67
CA ARG A 113 10.48 13.35 10.37
C ARG A 113 11.16 12.83 9.10
N GLU A 114 11.20 13.61 8.02
CA GLU A 114 11.97 13.25 6.81
C GLU A 114 13.45 13.06 7.16
N ARG A 115 14.04 13.96 7.95
CA ARG A 115 15.41 13.81 8.45
C ARG A 115 15.59 12.51 9.24
N LEU A 116 14.65 12.18 10.11
CA LEU A 116 14.66 10.93 10.89
C LEU A 116 14.55 9.68 10.01
N ILE A 117 13.72 9.71 8.96
CA ILE A 117 13.51 8.59 8.03
C ILE A 117 14.77 8.32 7.21
N HIS A 118 15.50 9.36 6.82
CA HIS A 118 16.74 9.23 6.05
C HIS A 118 18.00 9.07 6.92
N ASP A 119 17.86 9.08 8.25
CA ASP A 119 18.94 8.76 9.18
C ASP A 119 19.12 7.24 9.27
N PRO A 120 20.27 6.68 8.83
CA PRO A 120 20.48 5.23 8.82
C PRO A 120 20.41 4.60 10.22
N ASP A 121 20.74 5.34 11.28
CA ASP A 121 20.75 4.82 12.65
C ASP A 121 19.38 4.95 13.33
N ARG A 122 18.51 5.84 12.83
CA ARG A 122 17.23 6.18 13.48
C ARG A 122 15.99 5.89 12.63
N SER A 123 16.14 5.56 11.34
CA SER A 123 15.03 5.36 10.39
C SER A 123 13.94 4.38 10.88
N SER A 124 14.34 3.28 11.55
CA SER A 124 13.40 2.29 12.10
C SER A 124 12.57 2.80 13.30
N THR A 125 12.91 3.97 13.86
CA THR A 125 12.27 4.54 15.05
C THR A 125 11.15 5.53 14.72
N VAL A 126 10.89 5.84 13.44
CA VAL A 126 9.90 6.86 13.05
C VAL A 126 8.52 6.58 13.65
N LEU A 127 8.05 5.32 13.62
CA LEU A 127 6.76 4.92 14.19
C LEU A 127 6.76 4.82 15.72
N SER A 128 7.92 4.92 16.39
CA SER A 128 7.99 5.08 17.84
C SER A 128 8.06 6.54 18.26
N VAL A 129 8.73 7.39 17.47
CA VAL A 129 8.79 8.84 17.70
C VAL A 129 7.46 9.52 17.38
N PHE A 130 6.77 9.04 16.33
CA PHE A 130 5.48 9.55 15.88
C PHE A 130 4.37 8.48 16.00
N PRO A 131 3.95 8.13 17.22
CA PRO A 131 2.94 7.08 17.43
C PRO A 131 1.57 7.44 16.85
N ARG A 132 1.29 8.74 16.65
CA ARG A 132 0.02 9.21 16.04
C ARG A 132 -0.21 8.73 14.61
N LEU A 133 0.84 8.32 13.89
CA LEU A 133 0.71 7.64 12.60
C LEU A 133 -0.05 6.31 12.70
N LEU A 134 -0.15 5.72 13.90
CA LEU A 134 -0.78 4.42 14.14
C LEU A 134 -2.24 4.54 14.61
N ASP A 135 -2.70 5.72 15.01
CA ASP A 135 -4.04 5.91 15.58
C ASP A 135 -4.87 7.00 14.88
N THR A 136 -4.23 7.89 14.09
CA THR A 136 -4.89 9.03 13.47
C THR A 136 -4.97 8.86 11.95
N LYS A 137 -6.20 8.71 11.44
CA LYS A 137 -6.48 8.61 10.00
C LYS A 137 -6.15 9.89 9.23
N GLY A 138 -5.63 9.72 8.01
CA GLY A 138 -5.39 10.80 7.06
C GLY A 138 -3.99 11.42 7.13
N LEU A 139 -3.15 11.03 8.09
CA LEU A 139 -1.79 11.55 8.21
C LEU A 139 -0.90 11.18 7.03
N ILE A 140 -0.98 9.95 6.54
CA ILE A 140 -0.25 9.51 5.34
C ILE A 140 -0.65 10.36 4.12
N LEU A 141 -1.94 10.57 3.92
CA LEU A 141 -2.44 11.38 2.81
C LEU A 141 -1.98 12.84 2.92
N GLN A 142 -1.99 13.39 4.14
CA GLN A 142 -1.51 14.74 4.42
C GLN A 142 -0.04 14.89 4.05
N ASP A 143 0.83 14.01 4.53
CA ASP A 143 2.27 14.16 4.33
C ASP A 143 2.66 13.91 2.88
N PHE A 144 2.03 12.93 2.24
CA PHE A 144 2.21 12.73 0.81
C PHE A 144 1.82 13.97 0.00
N ARG A 145 0.74 14.65 0.38
CA ARG A 145 0.32 15.92 -0.24
C ARG A 145 1.32 17.04 0.03
N LEU A 146 1.96 17.09 1.20
CA LEU A 146 3.00 18.08 1.49
C LEU A 146 4.28 17.83 0.68
N LEU A 147 4.64 16.56 0.44
CA LEU A 147 5.80 16.19 -0.38
C LEU A 147 5.55 16.46 -1.87
N PHE A 148 4.39 16.06 -2.41
CA PHE A 148 4.16 16.01 -3.85
C PHE A 148 3.09 16.99 -4.39
N GLY A 149 2.36 17.67 -3.51
CA GLY A 149 1.24 18.54 -3.85
C GLY A 149 -0.09 17.79 -4.04
N SER A 150 -1.19 18.55 -4.00
CA SER A 150 -2.56 18.01 -4.15
C SER A 150 -2.78 17.35 -5.50
N GLU A 151 -2.32 17.97 -6.59
CA GLU A 151 -2.46 17.46 -7.95
C GLU A 151 -1.83 16.07 -8.10
N THR A 152 -0.57 15.90 -7.66
CA THR A 152 0.08 14.59 -7.71
C THR A 152 -0.67 13.57 -6.83
N SER A 153 -1.10 13.99 -5.63
CA SER A 153 -1.78 13.12 -4.68
C SER A 153 -3.12 12.57 -5.18
N SER A 154 -3.81 13.21 -6.12
CA SER A 154 -5.10 12.74 -6.63
C SER A 154 -5.01 11.88 -7.90
N LYS A 155 -3.84 11.83 -8.56
CA LYS A 155 -3.65 11.20 -9.88
C LYS A 155 -4.18 9.79 -10.01
N LEU A 156 -3.95 8.89 -9.04
CA LEU A 156 -4.44 7.50 -9.18
C LEU A 156 -5.96 7.44 -9.16
N LEU A 157 -6.61 8.13 -8.22
CA LEU A 157 -8.07 8.11 -8.10
C LEU A 157 -8.76 8.84 -9.27
N GLU A 158 -8.11 9.85 -9.85
CA GLU A 158 -8.60 10.56 -11.03
C GLU A 158 -8.37 9.77 -12.33
N LYS A 159 -7.17 9.26 -12.57
CA LYS A 159 -6.84 8.57 -13.82
C LYS A 159 -7.41 7.16 -13.89
N TRP A 160 -7.63 6.50 -12.75
CA TRP A 160 -8.12 5.11 -12.74
C TRP A 160 -9.45 4.93 -13.47
N PRO A 161 -10.56 5.62 -13.09
CA PRO A 161 -11.83 5.46 -13.79
C PRO A 161 -11.79 6.00 -15.23
N ASN A 162 -10.99 7.04 -15.48
CA ASN A 162 -11.02 7.80 -16.72
C ASN A 162 -10.10 7.27 -17.83
N SER A 163 -8.99 6.62 -17.47
CA SER A 163 -7.94 6.26 -18.46
C SER A 163 -7.41 4.85 -18.28
N PHE A 164 -7.29 4.34 -17.04
CA PHE A 164 -6.70 3.02 -16.83
C PHE A 164 -7.70 1.87 -16.82
N LYS A 165 -8.89 2.05 -16.23
CA LYS A 165 -9.84 0.94 -16.02
C LYS A 165 -10.18 0.22 -17.32
N ALA A 166 -10.54 0.96 -18.37
CA ALA A 166 -10.91 0.38 -19.67
C ALA A 166 -9.71 -0.33 -20.31
N ASN A 167 -8.55 0.33 -20.38
CA ASN A 167 -7.34 -0.21 -21.00
C ASN A 167 -6.83 -1.46 -20.26
N VAL A 168 -6.90 -1.50 -18.93
CA VAL A 168 -6.55 -2.68 -18.14
C VAL A 168 -7.50 -3.84 -18.43
N ILE A 169 -8.80 -3.58 -18.57
CA ILE A 169 -9.80 -4.61 -18.92
C ILE A 169 -9.50 -5.16 -20.33
N GLU A 170 -9.29 -4.29 -21.32
CA GLU A 170 -8.96 -4.66 -22.69
C GLU A 170 -7.69 -5.52 -22.76
N GLN A 171 -6.60 -5.07 -22.14
CA GLN A 171 -5.34 -5.83 -22.11
C GLN A 171 -5.50 -7.18 -21.37
N ALA A 172 -6.31 -7.22 -20.32
CA ALA A 172 -6.59 -8.45 -19.58
C ALA A 172 -7.42 -9.46 -20.40
N GLU A 173 -8.23 -9.02 -21.37
CA GLU A 173 -8.96 -9.90 -22.29
C GLU A 173 -8.06 -10.60 -23.30
N MET A 174 -6.91 -9.99 -23.64
CA MET A 174 -5.92 -10.56 -24.53
C MET A 174 -5.06 -11.64 -23.87
N LEU A 175 -5.13 -11.79 -22.54
CA LEU A 175 -4.36 -12.79 -21.80
C LEU A 175 -5.01 -14.18 -21.91
N THR A 176 -4.20 -15.22 -21.68
CA THR A 176 -4.69 -16.60 -21.63
C THR A 176 -5.85 -16.73 -20.63
N PRO A 177 -7.06 -17.11 -21.06
CA PRO A 177 -8.22 -17.12 -20.18
C PRO A 177 -8.09 -18.17 -19.09
N THR A 178 -7.99 -17.73 -17.84
CA THR A 178 -8.07 -18.61 -16.66
C THR A 178 -9.41 -18.41 -15.94
N PRO A 179 -9.92 -19.39 -15.17
CA PRO A 179 -11.15 -19.21 -14.40
C PRO A 179 -11.11 -17.99 -13.47
N LEU A 180 -9.94 -17.72 -12.87
CA LEU A 180 -9.72 -16.55 -12.03
C LEU A 180 -9.81 -15.25 -12.84
N LEU A 181 -9.12 -15.18 -13.99
CA LEU A 181 -9.13 -14.01 -14.87
C LEU A 181 -10.54 -13.71 -15.39
N ARG A 182 -11.28 -14.73 -15.83
CA ARG A 182 -12.67 -14.57 -16.29
C ARG A 182 -13.56 -13.98 -15.19
N ARG A 183 -13.42 -14.47 -13.95
CA ARG A 183 -14.16 -13.94 -12.80
C ARG A 183 -13.80 -12.48 -12.53
N LEU A 184 -12.51 -12.14 -12.55
CA LEU A 184 -12.05 -10.76 -12.34
C LEU A 184 -12.56 -9.81 -13.43
N LEU A 185 -12.47 -10.20 -14.71
CA LEU A 185 -13.01 -9.45 -15.84
C LEU A 185 -14.51 -9.22 -15.72
N LEU A 186 -15.26 -10.26 -15.33
CA LEU A 186 -16.70 -10.16 -15.12
C LEU A 186 -17.05 -9.18 -14.00
N CYS A 187 -16.34 -9.24 -12.87
CA CYS A 187 -16.52 -8.26 -11.78
C CYS A 187 -16.14 -6.84 -12.21
N ALA A 188 -15.07 -6.67 -13.00
CA ALA A 188 -14.61 -5.37 -13.46
C ALA A 188 -15.59 -4.70 -14.46
N LYS A 189 -16.22 -5.50 -15.33
CA LYS A 189 -17.21 -5.07 -16.33
C LYS A 189 -18.61 -4.83 -15.71
N ASN A 190 -19.04 -5.67 -14.77
CA ASN A 190 -20.41 -5.64 -14.23
C ASN A 190 -20.66 -4.60 -13.14
N GLN A 191 -19.78 -3.59 -12.96
CA GLN A 191 -20.02 -2.50 -12.01
C GLN A 191 -21.20 -1.58 -12.39
N GLN A 192 -21.82 -1.76 -13.57
CA GLN A 192 -23.10 -1.11 -13.93
C GLN A 192 -24.34 -2.02 -13.90
N GLY A 193 -24.25 -3.30 -13.52
CA GLY A 193 -25.45 -4.14 -13.44
C GLY A 193 -25.18 -5.59 -13.10
N ALA A 194 -26.01 -6.11 -12.19
CA ALA A 194 -26.02 -7.46 -11.66
C ALA A 194 -24.83 -7.82 -10.75
N ALA A 195 -25.03 -7.57 -9.45
CA ALA A 195 -24.50 -8.48 -8.45
C ALA A 195 -24.97 -9.89 -8.82
N LEU A 196 -24.03 -10.77 -9.20
CA LEU A 196 -24.29 -12.20 -9.16
C LEU A 196 -24.48 -12.55 -7.69
N GLU A 197 -25.74 -12.61 -7.28
CA GLU A 197 -26.16 -13.09 -5.98
C GLU A 197 -25.75 -14.55 -5.87
N LEU A 198 -24.66 -14.80 -5.14
CA LEU A 198 -24.44 -16.11 -4.52
C LEU A 198 -25.34 -16.16 -3.27
N PRO A 199 -26.17 -17.20 -3.09
CA PRO A 199 -26.89 -17.41 -1.85
C PRO A 199 -25.89 -17.53 -0.70
N GLY A 200 -25.94 -16.61 0.26
CA GLY A 200 -25.21 -16.73 1.53
C GLY A 200 -23.97 -15.85 1.74
N THR A 201 -23.74 -14.79 0.96
CA THR A 201 -22.71 -13.80 1.31
C THR A 201 -23.32 -12.60 2.03
N SER A 202 -23.07 -12.50 3.34
CA SER A 202 -23.22 -11.23 4.06
C SER A 202 -22.41 -10.17 3.31
N LYS A 203 -23.07 -9.20 2.68
CA LYS A 203 -22.46 -8.01 2.10
C LYS A 203 -22.18 -7.00 3.21
N GLU A 204 -21.37 -7.37 4.18
CA GLU A 204 -20.72 -6.36 5.02
C GLU A 204 -19.72 -5.64 4.11
N ALA A 205 -20.12 -4.48 3.62
CA ALA A 205 -19.24 -3.61 2.86
C ALA A 205 -18.01 -3.31 3.74
N ILE A 206 -16.82 -3.71 3.28
CA ILE A 206 -15.57 -3.39 3.98
C ILE A 206 -15.48 -1.87 4.08
N SER A 207 -15.71 -1.34 5.28
CA SER A 207 -15.80 0.09 5.54
C SER A 207 -14.49 0.67 6.08
N SER A 208 -13.53 -0.17 6.42
CA SER A 208 -12.23 0.23 6.97
C SER A 208 -11.09 -0.60 6.42
N PHE A 209 -9.99 0.07 6.12
CA PHE A 209 -8.75 -0.53 5.64
C PHE A 209 -7.62 -0.16 6.61
N PHE A 210 -6.65 -1.06 6.73
CA PHE A 210 -5.45 -0.87 7.54
C PHE A 210 -4.23 -1.36 6.75
N ILE A 211 -3.12 -0.64 6.88
CA ILE A 211 -1.85 -1.00 6.28
C ILE A 211 -0.96 -1.59 7.38
N ALA A 212 -0.50 -2.83 7.19
CA ALA A 212 0.35 -3.51 8.16
C ALA A 212 1.83 -3.29 7.85
N ILE A 213 2.57 -2.73 8.81
CA ILE A 213 4.02 -2.44 8.71
C ILE A 213 4.68 -2.80 10.03
N ASP A 214 5.70 -3.66 10.00
CA ASP A 214 6.45 -4.09 11.18
C ASP A 214 5.57 -4.51 12.37
N LYS A 215 4.52 -5.30 12.08
CA LYS A 215 3.49 -5.78 13.04
C LYS A 215 2.62 -4.68 13.65
N LYS A 216 2.76 -3.43 13.19
CA LYS A 216 1.89 -2.30 13.53
C LYS A 216 0.85 -2.10 12.43
N LEU A 217 -0.29 -1.51 12.77
CA LEU A 217 -1.37 -1.20 11.85
C LEU A 217 -1.50 0.32 11.72
N ILE A 218 -1.48 0.81 10.49
CA ILE A 218 -1.74 2.21 10.15
C ILE A 218 -3.18 2.29 9.65
N PRO A 219 -4.04 3.13 10.25
CA PRO A 219 -5.42 3.26 9.85
C PRO A 219 -5.56 4.10 8.57
N CYS A 220 -6.26 3.56 7.57
CA CYS A 220 -6.55 4.28 6.33
C CYS A 220 -7.80 5.18 6.46
N GLU A 221 -7.84 6.23 5.64
CA GLU A 221 -9.04 7.03 5.42
C GLU A 221 -9.93 6.45 4.30
N ALA A 222 -9.35 5.58 3.47
CA ALA A 222 -9.98 4.89 2.37
C ALA A 222 -11.26 4.14 2.76
N THR A 223 -12.27 4.29 1.91
CA THR A 223 -13.55 3.57 1.97
C THR A 223 -13.70 2.55 0.84
N THR A 224 -12.75 2.50 -0.09
CA THR A 224 -12.74 1.59 -1.24
C THR A 224 -11.38 0.91 -1.37
N SER A 225 -11.34 -0.27 -2.00
CA SER A 225 -10.09 -0.99 -2.22
C SER A 225 -9.10 -0.21 -3.08
N LEU A 226 -9.58 0.60 -4.04
CA LEU A 226 -8.72 1.46 -4.86
C LEU A 226 -8.06 2.55 -4.02
N ALA A 227 -8.84 3.22 -3.15
CA ALA A 227 -8.30 4.21 -2.23
C ALA A 227 -7.32 3.60 -1.21
N ALA A 228 -7.55 2.35 -0.79
CA ALA A 228 -6.61 1.65 0.09
C ALA A 228 -5.28 1.33 -0.62
N ILE A 229 -5.32 0.98 -1.91
CA ILE A 229 -4.11 0.78 -2.72
C ILE A 229 -3.38 2.12 -2.95
N ASP A 230 -4.11 3.21 -3.19
CA ASP A 230 -3.57 4.57 -3.26
C ASP A 230 -2.82 4.95 -1.97
N GLU A 231 -3.44 4.74 -0.80
CA GLU A 231 -2.77 4.98 0.47
C GLU A 231 -1.57 4.06 0.69
N LEU A 232 -1.68 2.77 0.38
CA LEU A 232 -0.57 1.81 0.50
C LEU A 232 0.64 2.24 -0.34
N PHE A 233 0.41 2.73 -1.55
CA PHE A 233 1.47 3.30 -2.38
C PHE A 233 2.12 4.51 -1.70
N LYS A 234 1.30 5.46 -1.21
CA LYS A 234 1.77 6.70 -0.58
C LYS A 234 2.59 6.46 0.69
N VAL A 235 2.25 5.43 1.48
CA VAL A 235 3.01 5.08 2.69
C VAL A 235 4.48 4.82 2.40
N HIS A 236 4.82 4.25 1.24
CA HIS A 236 6.22 4.00 0.89
C HIS A 236 7.03 5.29 0.88
N PHE A 237 6.50 6.36 0.30
CA PHE A 237 7.17 7.66 0.26
C PHE A 237 7.16 8.35 1.63
N VAL A 238 6.02 8.32 2.33
CA VAL A 238 5.88 9.02 3.63
C VAL A 238 6.72 8.40 4.74
N LEU A 239 7.02 7.10 4.65
CA LEU A 239 7.84 6.39 5.65
C LEU A 239 9.22 5.98 5.10
N GLY A 240 9.57 6.36 3.88
CA GLY A 240 10.84 5.98 3.24
C GLY A 240 11.05 4.47 3.10
N ILE A 241 9.98 3.70 2.84
CA ILE A 241 10.02 2.24 2.76
C ILE A 241 10.33 1.79 1.33
N ARG A 242 11.29 0.89 1.18
CA ARG A 242 11.62 0.24 -0.10
C ARG A 242 10.46 -0.59 -0.61
N TYR A 243 10.27 -0.60 -1.93
CA TYR A 243 9.37 -1.57 -2.54
C TYR A 243 9.89 -2.99 -2.35
N ASP A 244 8.99 -3.91 -2.01
CA ASP A 244 9.29 -5.34 -2.04
C ASP A 244 9.75 -5.74 -3.46
N PRO A 245 10.84 -6.51 -3.61
CA PRO A 245 11.37 -6.90 -4.92
C PRO A 245 10.33 -7.54 -5.85
N ALA A 246 9.35 -8.29 -5.30
CA ALA A 246 8.30 -8.93 -6.09
C ALA A 246 7.25 -7.94 -6.60
N LEU A 247 7.09 -6.79 -5.94
CA LEU A 247 6.13 -5.74 -6.30
C LEU A 247 6.79 -4.50 -6.92
N LYS A 248 8.12 -4.42 -6.91
CA LYS A 248 8.90 -3.28 -7.42
C LYS A 248 8.42 -2.84 -8.80
N SER A 249 8.21 -3.76 -9.75
CA SER A 249 7.74 -3.39 -11.09
C SER A 249 6.35 -2.74 -11.11
N MET A 250 5.42 -3.23 -10.28
CA MET A 250 4.07 -2.65 -10.18
C MET A 250 4.12 -1.25 -9.56
N TYR A 251 4.87 -1.11 -8.46
CA TYR A 251 4.98 0.19 -7.78
C TYR A 251 5.77 1.20 -8.58
N THR A 252 6.83 0.80 -9.29
CA THR A 252 7.52 1.66 -10.25
C THR A 252 6.58 2.11 -11.36
N PHE A 253 5.73 1.22 -11.91
CA PHE A 253 4.73 1.62 -12.90
C PHE A 253 3.76 2.67 -12.33
N LEU A 254 3.22 2.48 -11.12
CA LEU A 254 2.36 3.47 -10.48
C LEU A 254 3.10 4.80 -10.29
N GLN A 255 4.30 4.76 -9.72
CA GLN A 255 5.14 5.92 -9.45
C GLN A 255 5.36 6.76 -10.70
N THR A 256 5.89 6.18 -11.77
CA THR A 256 6.33 6.95 -12.93
C THR A 256 5.22 7.18 -13.96
N THR A 257 4.26 6.26 -14.08
CA THR A 257 3.20 6.35 -15.11
C THR A 257 1.90 6.96 -14.60
N VAL A 258 1.50 6.63 -13.35
CA VAL A 258 0.26 7.15 -12.78
C VAL A 258 0.53 8.49 -12.10
N TYR A 259 1.46 8.51 -11.15
CA TYR A 259 1.78 9.70 -10.35
C TYR A 259 2.76 10.66 -11.03
N ASN A 260 3.49 10.22 -12.05
CA ASN A 260 4.56 10.97 -12.71
C ASN A 260 5.63 11.48 -11.71
N ILE A 261 6.04 10.62 -10.78
CA ILE A 261 7.10 10.89 -9.81
C ILE A 261 8.39 10.30 -10.34
N ASP A 262 9.47 11.08 -10.34
CA ASP A 262 10.84 10.62 -10.66
C ASP A 262 10.97 9.88 -12.00
N VAL A 263 10.22 10.34 -13.02
CA VAL A 263 10.10 9.66 -14.33
C VAL A 263 11.46 9.48 -15.01
N ASP A 264 12.33 10.49 -14.93
CA ASP A 264 13.62 10.50 -15.63
C ASP A 264 14.75 9.88 -14.79
N THR A 265 14.54 9.70 -13.49
CA THR A 265 15.58 9.25 -12.56
C THR A 265 15.37 7.83 -12.05
N THR A 266 14.14 7.31 -12.15
CA THR A 266 13.82 5.94 -11.74
C THR A 266 14.10 4.97 -12.88
N SER A 267 14.94 3.97 -12.62
CA SER A 267 15.23 2.91 -13.60
C SER A 267 13.99 2.05 -13.85
N GLU A 268 13.54 1.99 -15.10
CA GLU A 268 12.39 1.21 -15.53
C GLU A 268 12.80 -0.01 -16.35
N SER A 269 12.28 -1.17 -15.95
CA SER A 269 12.44 -2.38 -16.76
C SER A 269 11.73 -2.25 -18.13
N PRO A 270 12.22 -2.92 -19.19
CA PRO A 270 11.58 -2.89 -20.51
C PRO A 270 10.08 -3.26 -20.48
N LYS A 271 9.69 -4.17 -19.58
CA LYS A 271 8.29 -4.58 -19.37
C LYS A 271 7.40 -3.43 -18.89
N ILE A 272 7.93 -2.54 -18.04
CA ILE A 272 7.19 -1.37 -17.53
C ILE A 272 6.97 -0.37 -18.65
N LYS A 273 8.00 -0.14 -19.49
CA LYS A 273 7.89 0.73 -20.66
C LYS A 273 6.85 0.21 -21.65
N GLU A 274 6.85 -1.09 -21.91
CA GLU A 274 5.83 -1.74 -22.75
C GLU A 274 4.42 -1.61 -22.16
N LEU A 275 4.24 -1.86 -20.86
CA LEU A 275 2.96 -1.68 -20.18
C LEU A 275 2.49 -0.23 -20.21
N ARG A 276 3.39 0.75 -20.03
CA ARG A 276 3.06 2.17 -20.19
C ARG A 276 2.54 2.45 -21.59
N THR A 277 3.25 2.01 -22.63
CA THR A 277 2.81 2.20 -24.01
C THR A 277 1.41 1.62 -24.22
N LYS A 278 1.15 0.40 -23.76
CA LYS A 278 -0.16 -0.26 -23.93
C LYS A 278 -1.29 0.39 -23.13
N LEU A 279 -1.02 0.85 -21.92
CA LEU A 279 -2.05 1.35 -21.00
C LEU A 279 -2.28 2.86 -21.11
N VAL A 280 -1.32 3.62 -21.65
CA VAL A 280 -1.39 5.08 -21.78
C VAL A 280 -1.61 5.53 -23.23
N ASN A 281 -1.11 4.80 -24.23
CA ASN A 281 -1.18 5.23 -25.64
C ASN A 281 -2.36 4.63 -26.43
N ASN A 282 -3.30 3.93 -25.77
CA ASN A 282 -4.60 3.58 -26.39
C ASN A 282 -5.57 4.79 -26.35
N VAL A 283 -5.08 5.99 -26.72
CA VAL A 283 -5.87 7.22 -26.93
C VAL A 283 -5.86 7.55 -28.41
#